data_AF-A0A353VWN9-F1
#
_entry.id   AF-A0A353VWN9-F1
#
_cell.length_a   1.000
_cell.length_b   1.000
_cell.length_c   1.000
_cell.angle_alpha   90.00
_cell.angle_beta   90.00
_cell.angle_gamma   90.00
#
_symmetry.space_group_name_H-M   'P 1'
#
loop_
_entity.id
_entity.type
_entity.pdbx_description
1 polymer ?
#
loop_
_entity_poly.entity_id
_entity_poly.type
_entity_poly.pdbx_seq_one_letter_code
_entity_poly.pdbx_strand_id
1 'polypeptide(L)' 'MTELKNIDINELKKFSSRANSWWDQSGDFKTLHHINSTRLKFITNKINLKGLHVLDIGCGGGILTESIARQGAYTTGIDA' A
#
# COMPACT_ATOMS: atom_id res chain seq x y z
N MET A 1 19.53 -12.25 -22.65
CA MET A 1 18.47 -11.64 -21.82
C MET A 1 19.07 -11.36 -20.46
N THR A 2 19.40 -10.10 -20.19
CA THR A 2 19.89 -9.67 -18.87
C THR A 2 18.73 -9.75 -17.87
N GLU A 3 18.85 -10.59 -16.84
CA GLU A 3 17.96 -10.56 -15.68
C GLU A 3 18.10 -9.19 -15.01
N LEU A 4 17.20 -8.26 -15.29
CA LEU A 4 16.99 -7.08 -14.44
C LEU A 4 16.15 -7.53 -13.24
N LYS A 5 16.79 -8.21 -12.28
CA LYS A 5 16.16 -8.65 -11.04
C LYS A 5 16.11 -7.49 -10.07
N ASN A 6 15.13 -6.59 -10.24
CA ASN A 6 14.90 -5.48 -9.31
C ASN A 6 14.00 -5.91 -8.14
N ILE A 7 14.38 -7.00 -7.48
CA ILE A 7 13.64 -7.57 -6.35
C ILE A 7 14.63 -8.20 -5.36
N ASP A 8 14.44 -7.91 -4.07
CA ASP A 8 15.11 -8.63 -3.00
C ASP A 8 14.17 -9.72 -2.44
N ILE A 9 14.54 -10.97 -2.70
CA ILE A 9 13.78 -12.15 -2.31
C ILE A 9 13.69 -12.29 -0.79
N ASN A 10 14.70 -11.82 -0.05
CA ASN A 10 14.70 -11.92 1.42
C ASN A 10 13.69 -10.94 2.04
N GLU A 11 13.60 -9.72 1.50
CA GLU A 11 12.59 -8.76 1.94
C GLU A 11 11.18 -9.26 1.56
N LEU A 12 10.98 -9.81 0.36
CA LEU A 12 9.71 -10.42 -0.01
C LEU A 12 9.26 -11.49 0.99
N LYS A 13 10.14 -12.48 1.29
CA LYS A 13 9.85 -13.54 2.26
C LYS A 13 9.48 -12.99 3.65
N LYS A 14 10.18 -11.97 4.10
CA LYS A 14 9.92 -11.32 5.39
C LYS A 14 8.52 -10.73 5.45
N PHE A 15 8.07 -10.01 4.41
CA PHE A 15 6.70 -9.48 4.37
C PHE A 15 5.65 -10.56 4.17
N SER A 16 5.88 -11.53 3.27
CA SER A 16 4.95 -12.65 3.05
C SER A 16 4.73 -13.48 4.31
N SER A 17 5.76 -13.70 5.13
CA SER A 17 5.64 -14.46 6.39
C SER A 17 4.70 -13.83 7.42
N ARG A 18 4.38 -12.54 7.26
CA ARG A 18 3.53 -11.75 8.17
C ARG A 18 2.22 -11.33 7.51
N ALA A 19 1.91 -11.85 6.31
CA ALA A 19 0.76 -11.39 5.53
C ALA A 19 -0.58 -11.51 6.28
N ASN A 20 -0.74 -12.55 7.11
CA ASN A 20 -1.99 -12.78 7.85
C ASN A 20 -2.28 -11.72 8.92
N SER A 21 -1.28 -10.97 9.40
CA SER A 21 -1.45 -9.93 10.43
C SER A 21 -1.51 -8.52 9.84
N TRP A 22 -1.59 -8.37 8.50
CA TRP A 22 -1.51 -7.05 7.85
C TRP A 22 -2.56 -6.06 8.36
N TRP A 23 -3.75 -6.57 8.68
CA TRP A 23 -4.89 -5.76 9.15
C TRP A 23 -5.11 -5.80 10.67
N ASP A 24 -4.22 -6.44 11.42
CA ASP A 24 -4.20 -6.30 12.88
C ASP A 24 -3.65 -4.92 13.25
N GLN A 25 -4.53 -4.05 13.74
CA GLN A 25 -4.17 -2.68 14.14
C GLN A 25 -3.21 -2.62 15.34
N SER A 26 -3.09 -3.71 16.10
CA SER A 26 -2.17 -3.85 17.24
C SER A 26 -0.89 -4.65 16.92
N GLY A 27 -0.85 -5.27 15.74
CA GLY A 27 0.23 -6.17 15.31
C GLY A 27 1.44 -5.48 14.67
N ASP A 28 2.21 -6.26 13.92
CA ASP A 28 3.49 -5.85 13.31
C ASP A 28 3.38 -4.61 12.41
N PHE A 29 2.21 -4.40 11.80
CA PHE A 29 1.95 -3.30 10.87
C PHE A 29 1.18 -2.13 11.49
N LYS A 30 1.02 -2.08 12.82
CA LYS A 30 0.30 -1.01 13.53
C LYS A 30 0.72 0.41 13.14
N THR A 31 2.00 0.62 12.85
CA THR A 31 2.53 1.93 12.44
C THR A 31 1.99 2.35 11.08
N LEU A 32 1.77 1.41 10.15
CA LEU A 32 1.14 1.68 8.85
C LEU A 32 -0.32 2.08 9.02
N HIS A 33 -1.05 1.45 9.94
CA HIS A 33 -2.42 1.84 10.28
C HIS A 33 -2.48 3.25 10.87
N HIS A 34 -1.61 3.54 11.85
CA HIS A 34 -1.58 4.85 12.51
C HIS A 34 -1.22 5.99 11.56
N ILE A 35 -0.25 5.80 10.67
CA ILE A 35 0.19 6.86 9.75
C ILE A 35 -0.76 7.02 8.54
N ASN A 36 -1.67 6.06 8.31
CA ASN A 36 -2.46 6.00 7.09
C ASN A 36 -3.32 7.25 6.86
N SER A 37 -3.99 7.73 7.91
CA SER A 37 -4.83 8.94 7.84
C SER A 37 -4.02 10.18 7.47
N THR A 38 -2.81 10.33 8.03
CA THR A 38 -1.89 11.43 7.72
C THR A 38 -1.42 11.37 6.27
N ARG A 39 -1.05 10.18 5.76
CA ARG A 39 -0.65 10.00 4.35
C ARG A 39 -1.81 10.31 3.41
N LEU A 40 -2.99 9.78 3.67
CA LEU A 40 -4.18 10.04 2.87
C LEU A 40 -4.49 11.54 2.84
N LYS A 41 -4.46 12.21 4.00
CA LYS A 41 -4.68 13.66 4.08
C LYS A 41 -3.65 14.45 3.30
N PHE A 42 -2.37 14.06 3.35
CA PHE A 42 -1.33 14.69 2.55
C PHE A 42 -1.65 14.61 1.05
N ILE A 43 -2.07 13.44 0.57
CA ILE A 43 -2.47 13.23 -0.84
C ILE A 43 -3.70 14.07 -1.18
N THR A 44 -4.77 13.98 -0.39
CA THR A 44 -6.05 14.67 -0.69
C THR A 44 -5.96 16.18 -0.56
N ASN A 45 -4.99 16.71 0.20
CA ASN A 45 -4.69 18.15 0.25
C ASN A 45 -4.05 18.67 -1.04
N LYS A 46 -3.50 17.78 -1.88
CA LYS A 46 -2.83 18.14 -3.13
C LYS A 46 -3.69 17.85 -4.36
N ILE A 47 -4.54 16.83 -4.29
CA ILE A 47 -5.35 16.38 -5.43
C ILE A 47 -6.70 15.83 -4.96
N ASN A 48 -7.77 16.12 -5.71
CA ASN A 48 -9.05 15.44 -5.55
C ASN A 48 -9.00 14.09 -6.27
N LEU A 49 -9.16 12.99 -5.53
CA LEU A 49 -8.98 11.64 -6.04
C LEU A 49 -10.17 11.09 -6.82
N LYS A 50 -11.36 11.71 -6.72
CA LYS A 50 -12.59 11.17 -7.32
C LYS A 50 -12.47 11.02 -8.84
N GLY A 51 -12.68 9.81 -9.34
CA GLY A 51 -12.63 9.45 -10.76
C GLY A 51 -11.23 9.32 -11.34
N LEU A 52 -10.17 9.51 -10.55
CA LEU A 52 -8.79 9.36 -11.03
C LEU A 52 -8.36 7.90 -11.02
N HIS A 53 -7.49 7.54 -11.96
CA HIS A 53 -6.76 6.28 -11.90
C HIS A 53 -5.51 6.46 -11.04
N VAL A 54 -5.34 5.62 -10.02
CA VAL A 54 -4.22 5.69 -9.09
C VAL A 54 -3.52 4.34 -9.01
N LEU A 55 -2.18 4.35 -9.08
CA LEU A 55 -1.34 3.17 -8.89
C LEU A 55 -0.61 3.27 -7.54
N ASP A 56 -0.79 2.28 -6.69
CA ASP A 56 -0.09 2.11 -5.40
C ASP A 56 0.98 1.02 -5.55
N ILE A 57 2.25 1.40 -5.59
CA ILE A 57 3.39 0.50 -5.85
C ILE A 57 3.99 0.05 -4.51
N GLY A 58 4.09 -1.27 -4.30
CA GLY A 58 4.41 -1.83 -2.99
C GLY A 58 3.22 -1.75 -2.05
N CYS A 59 2.02 -2.06 -2.58
CA CYS A 59 0.77 -1.89 -1.83
C CYS A 59 0.65 -2.84 -0.63
N GLY A 60 1.38 -3.96 -0.66
CA GLY A 60 1.27 -5.06 0.28
C GLY A 60 -0.19 -5.46 0.50
N GLY A 61 -0.61 -5.55 1.76
CA GLY A 61 -1.98 -5.84 2.16
C GLY A 61 -3.02 -4.72 1.94
N GLY A 62 -2.65 -3.62 1.28
CA GLY A 62 -3.62 -2.68 0.69
C GLY A 62 -4.16 -1.58 1.61
N ILE A 63 -3.53 -1.31 2.77
CA ILE A 63 -4.01 -0.31 3.74
C ILE A 63 -4.24 1.07 3.09
N LEU A 64 -3.24 1.57 2.35
CA LEU A 64 -3.34 2.85 1.66
C LEU A 64 -4.20 2.73 0.39
N THR A 65 -4.02 1.66 -0.38
CA THR A 65 -4.77 1.36 -1.60
C THR A 65 -6.28 1.45 -1.37
N GLU A 66 -6.78 0.77 -0.34
CA GLU A 66 -8.20 0.78 0.01
C GLU A 66 -8.67 2.19 0.42
N SER A 67 -7.83 2.91 1.16
CA SER A 67 -8.14 4.26 1.61
C SER A 67 -8.25 5.26 0.46
N ILE A 68 -7.39 5.12 -0.55
CA ILE A 68 -7.45 5.91 -1.79
C ILE A 68 -8.69 5.53 -2.60
N ALA A 69 -8.99 4.23 -2.75
CA ALA A 69 -10.19 3.77 -3.46
C ALA A 69 -11.48 4.31 -2.82
N ARG A 70 -11.54 4.37 -1.48
CA ARG A 70 -12.66 4.96 -0.73
C ARG A 70 -12.85 6.47 -0.96
N GLN A 71 -11.84 7.18 -1.48
CA GLN A 71 -11.98 8.57 -1.94
C GLN A 71 -12.59 8.67 -3.35
N GLY A 72 -13.00 7.55 -3.96
CA GLY A 72 -13.64 7.49 -5.27
C GLY A 72 -12.68 7.36 -6.44
N ALA A 73 -11.42 6.99 -6.20
CA ALA A 73 -10.45 6.68 -7.24
C ALA A 73 -10.61 5.26 -7.78
N TYR A 74 -10.25 5.05 -9.05
CA TYR A 74 -10.01 3.73 -9.64
C TYR A 74 -8.58 3.30 -9.31
N THR A 75 -8.41 2.64 -8.16
CA THR A 75 -7.09 2.31 -7.62
C THR A 75 -6.64 0.91 -8.03
N THR A 76 -5.40 0.80 -8.51
CA THR A 76 -4.68 -0.46 -8.72
C THR A 76 -3.55 -0.54 -7.69
N GLY A 77 -3.50 -1.59 -6.90
CA GLY A 77 -2.34 -1.92 -6.05
C GLY A 77 -1.47 -2.96 -6.75
N ILE A 78 -0.15 -2.78 -6.72
CA ILE A 78 0.80 -3.80 -7.16
C ILE A 78 1.82 -4.11 -6.07
N ASP A 79 2.12 -5.40 -5.90
CA ASP A 79 3.19 -5.90 -5.04
C ASP A 79 3.86 -7.10 -5.74
N ALA A 80 5.03 -7.52 -5.25
CA ALA A 80 5.92 -8.45 -5.94
C ALA A 80 5.71 -9.92 -5.56
#